data_AF-A0A2G3E5R6-F1
#
_entry.id   AF-A0A2G3E5R6-F1
#
_cell.length_a   1.000
_cell.length_b   1.000
_cell.length_c   1.000
_cell.angle_alpha   90.00
_cell.angle_beta   90.00
_cell.angle_gamma   90.00
#
_symmetry.space_group_name_H-M   'P 1'
#
loop_
_entity.id
_entity.type
_entity.pdbx_description
1 polymer ?
#
loop_
_entity_poly.entity_id
_entity_poly.type
_entity_poly.pdbx_seq_one_letter_code
_entity_poly.pdbx_strand_id
1 'polypeptide(L)'
;MRFQLAKTLDGIEKYGPVYDLGSGWPDKIEEYVADDVDDWFLNNMVDQINASCETLLDDGDYDYLDAEKCAKLVKLLDNISNEFIPEEYEIPIATLKDYAIRAIHNNTGISIEL
;
A
#
# COMPACT_ATOMS: atom_id res chain seq x y z
N MET A 1 7.96 3.62 -6.66
CA MET A 1 7.09 2.92 -5.71
C MET A 1 7.55 3.08 -4.26
N ARG A 2 6.65 3.59 -3.43
CA ARG A 2 6.82 3.69 -1.97
C ARG A 2 5.55 3.19 -1.29
N PHE A 3 5.73 2.42 -0.23
CA PHE A 3 4.65 2.00 0.67
C PHE A 3 4.89 2.58 2.04
N GLN A 4 3.85 3.11 2.68
CA GLN A 4 3.97 3.65 4.03
C GLN A 4 2.86 3.08 4.92
N LEU A 5 3.22 2.61 6.10
CA LEU A 5 2.31 2.12 7.13
C LEU A 5 2.16 3.16 8.22
N ALA A 6 0.92 3.57 8.51
CA ALA A 6 0.62 4.30 9.74
C ALA A 6 0.60 3.34 10.94
N LYS A 7 1.56 3.47 11.86
CA LYS A 7 1.55 2.74 13.14
C LYS A 7 0.47 3.27 14.10
N THR A 8 0.14 4.56 13.97
CA THR A 8 -0.95 5.27 14.64
C THR A 8 -1.40 6.43 13.75
N LEU A 9 -2.64 6.89 13.89
CA LEU A 9 -3.17 8.09 13.22
C LEU A 9 -3.10 9.34 14.12
N ASP A 10 -2.66 9.19 15.36
CA ASP A 10 -2.68 10.28 16.35
C ASP A 10 -1.83 11.47 15.88
N GLY A 11 -2.49 12.59 15.61
CA GLY A 11 -1.85 13.82 15.17
C GLY A 11 -1.23 13.74 13.77
N ILE A 12 -1.60 12.76 12.95
CA ILE A 12 -1.30 12.76 11.52
C ILE A 12 -2.31 13.67 10.81
N GLU A 13 -1.82 14.52 9.91
CA GLU A 13 -2.65 15.45 9.15
C GLU A 13 -3.56 14.71 8.16
N LYS A 14 -4.71 15.32 7.88
CA LYS A 14 -5.74 14.73 7.03
C LYS A 14 -6.23 15.75 6.01
N TYR A 15 -6.27 15.34 4.75
CA TYR A 15 -6.90 16.08 3.66
C TYR A 15 -8.17 15.35 3.23
N GLY A 16 -9.32 15.81 3.73
CA GLY A 16 -10.60 15.13 3.50
C GLY A 16 -10.61 13.74 4.16
N PRO A 17 -10.85 12.63 3.42
CA PRO A 17 -10.79 11.28 3.97
C PRO A 17 -9.37 10.69 4.02
N VAL A 18 -8.37 11.35 3.42
CA VAL A 18 -7.01 10.83 3.20
C VAL A 18 -6.07 11.32 4.29
N TYR A 19 -5.33 10.40 4.94
CA TYR A 19 -4.23 10.79 5.82
C TYR A 19 -2.95 11.03 5.00
N ASP A 20 -2.24 12.10 5.33
CA ASP A 20 -0.94 12.42 4.73
C ASP A 20 0.14 11.64 5.48
N LEU A 21 0.54 10.50 4.91
CA LEU A 21 1.62 9.68 5.43
C LEU A 21 2.99 10.12 4.91
N GLY A 22 3.08 11.30 4.29
CA GLY A 22 4.32 11.87 3.78
C GLY A 22 5.42 12.01 4.85
N SER A 23 6.62 12.29 4.35
CA SER A 23 7.84 12.39 5.17
C SER A 23 7.69 13.44 6.29
N GLY A 24 7.80 13.01 7.55
CA GLY A 24 7.68 13.89 8.72
C GLY A 24 7.47 13.19 10.07
N TRP A 25 7.18 11.88 10.06
CA TRP A 25 6.76 11.16 11.27
C TRP A 25 7.50 9.82 11.48
N PRO A 26 8.82 9.82 11.72
CA PRO A 26 9.61 8.58 11.79
C PRO A 26 9.14 7.60 12.88
N ASP A 27 8.54 8.11 13.96
CA ASP A 27 8.02 7.27 15.05
C ASP A 27 6.61 6.72 14.77
N LYS A 28 5.85 7.34 13.86
CA LYS A 28 4.45 6.97 13.56
C LYS A 28 4.29 6.27 12.24
N ILE A 29 5.26 6.38 11.34
CA ILE A 29 5.19 5.86 9.99
C ILE A 29 6.35 4.89 9.76
N GLU A 30 6.05 3.74 9.18
CA GLU A 30 7.06 2.85 8.62
C GLU A 30 7.05 2.99 7.11
N GLU A 31 8.23 3.12 6.50
CA GLU A 31 8.35 3.32 5.06
C GLU A 31 9.15 2.19 4.44
N TYR A 32 8.67 1.71 3.30
CA TYR A 32 9.40 0.85 2.39
C TYR A 32 9.48 1.52 1.02
N VAL A 33 10.68 1.58 0.45
CA VAL A 33 10.92 2.11 -0.89
C VAL A 33 11.45 0.96 -1.73
N ALA A 34 10.79 0.70 -2.87
CA ALA A 34 11.30 -0.20 -3.88
C ALA A 34 11.99 0.63 -4.97
N ASP A 35 13.16 0.16 -5.42
CA ASP A 35 13.85 0.75 -6.56
C ASP A 35 13.06 0.42 -7.84
N ASP A 36 12.72 1.46 -8.60
CA ASP A 36 11.93 1.49 -9.85
C ASP A 36 10.54 0.80 -9.80
N VAL A 37 9.50 1.57 -10.16
CA VAL A 37 8.26 0.96 -10.67
C VAL A 37 8.59 0.55 -12.10
N ASP A 38 8.56 -0.74 -12.41
CA ASP A 38 8.56 -1.15 -13.81
C ASP A 38 7.12 -1.26 -14.35
N ASP A 39 7.01 -1.35 -15.68
CA ASP A 39 5.75 -1.56 -16.38
C ASP A 39 5.00 -2.81 -15.87
N TRP A 40 5.68 -3.81 -15.30
CA TRP A 40 5.02 -5.01 -14.81
C TRP A 40 4.11 -4.71 -13.61
N PHE A 41 4.56 -3.95 -12.61
CA PHE A 41 3.70 -3.65 -11.44
C PHE A 41 2.48 -2.85 -11.86
N LEU A 42 2.67 -1.81 -12.68
CA LEU A 42 1.57 -1.01 -13.22
C LEU A 42 0.57 -1.89 -13.99
N ASN A 43 1.04 -2.71 -14.93
CA ASN A 43 0.16 -3.49 -15.80
C ASN A 43 -0.48 -4.72 -15.13
N ASN A 44 0.11 -5.25 -14.05
CA ASN A 44 -0.35 -6.51 -13.45
C ASN A 44 -0.94 -6.35 -12.06
N MET A 45 -0.55 -5.33 -11.28
CA MET A 45 -0.98 -5.16 -9.90
C MET A 45 -1.94 -3.99 -9.73
N VAL A 46 -1.68 -2.85 -10.35
CA VAL A 46 -2.43 -1.62 -10.10
C VAL A 46 -3.91 -1.75 -10.46
N ASP A 47 -4.23 -2.31 -11.63
CA ASP A 47 -5.62 -2.55 -12.03
C ASP A 47 -6.36 -3.49 -11.06
N GLN A 48 -5.68 -4.51 -10.54
CA GLN A 48 -6.26 -5.44 -9.57
C GLN A 48 -6.50 -4.76 -8.21
N ILE A 49 -5.56 -3.90 -7.79
CA ILE A 49 -5.69 -3.10 -6.57
C ILE A 49 -6.85 -2.11 -6.72
N ASN A 50 -6.94 -1.38 -7.83
CA ASN A 50 -8.02 -0.46 -8.15
C ASN A 50 -9.39 -1.14 -8.11
N ALA A 51 -9.51 -2.30 -8.78
CA ALA A 51 -10.74 -3.07 -8.80
C ALA A 51 -11.13 -3.62 -7.42
N SER A 52 -10.16 -4.05 -6.61
CA SER A 52 -10.41 -4.71 -5.32
C SER A 52 -10.59 -3.72 -4.16
N CYS A 53 -9.86 -2.61 -4.18
CA CYS A 53 -9.76 -1.66 -3.08
C CYS A 53 -10.54 -0.36 -3.35
N GLU A 54 -11.19 -0.25 -4.52
CA GLU A 54 -11.92 0.94 -4.94
C GLU A 54 -11.00 2.19 -4.89
N THR A 55 -9.84 2.05 -5.53
CA THR A 55 -8.81 3.09 -5.68
C THR A 55 -8.70 3.49 -7.15
N LEU A 56 -7.97 4.58 -7.42
CA LEU A 56 -7.69 5.08 -8.77
C LEU A 56 -6.18 5.33 -8.94
N LEU A 57 -5.35 4.42 -8.42
CA LEU A 57 -3.90 4.50 -8.54
C LEU A 57 -3.49 4.43 -10.01
N ASP A 58 -2.61 5.34 -10.42
CA ASP A 58 -1.88 5.35 -11.69
C ASP A 58 -0.43 5.80 -11.43
N ASP A 59 0.40 5.82 -12.47
CA ASP A 59 1.79 6.29 -12.39
C ASP A 59 1.89 7.72 -11.83
N GLY A 60 2.67 7.91 -10.75
CA GLY A 60 2.82 9.18 -10.05
C GLY A 60 1.71 9.50 -9.02
N ASP A 61 0.73 8.62 -8.83
CA ASP A 61 -0.34 8.84 -7.86
C ASP A 61 0.05 8.43 -6.44
N TYR A 62 -0.64 9.06 -5.49
CA TYR A 62 -0.68 8.71 -4.08
C TYR A 62 -2.10 8.32 -3.70
N ASP A 63 -2.29 7.16 -3.07
CA ASP A 63 -3.57 6.78 -2.48
C ASP A 63 -3.41 6.22 -1.06
N TYR A 64 -4.39 6.49 -0.21
CA TYR A 64 -4.46 5.99 1.16
C TYR A 64 -5.56 4.93 1.28
N LEU A 65 -5.15 3.73 1.71
CA LEU A 65 -6.02 2.60 1.96
C LEU A 65 -6.22 2.48 3.48
N ASP A 66 -7.42 2.78 3.95
CA ASP A 66 -7.80 2.54 5.35
C ASP A 66 -7.86 1.03 5.69
N ALA A 67 -8.12 0.71 6.96
CA ALA A 67 -8.21 -0.67 7.43
C ALA A 67 -9.24 -1.53 6.65
N GLU A 68 -10.34 -0.96 6.15
CA GLU A 68 -11.32 -1.71 5.35
C GLU A 68 -10.73 -2.06 3.98
N LYS A 69 -10.12 -1.08 3.30
CA LYS A 69 -9.44 -1.30 2.03
C LYS A 69 -8.24 -2.24 2.19
N CYS A 70 -7.49 -2.15 3.28
CA CYS A 70 -6.41 -3.07 3.61
C CYS A 70 -6.90 -4.53 3.71
N ALA A 71 -8.08 -4.78 4.27
CA ALA A 71 -8.63 -6.14 4.32
C ALA A 71 -8.95 -6.68 2.92
N LYS A 72 -9.44 -5.83 2.01
CA LYS A 72 -9.63 -6.20 0.59
C LYS A 72 -8.29 -6.46 -0.10
N LEU A 73 -7.28 -5.63 0.17
CA LEU A 73 -5.93 -5.79 -0.35
C LEU A 73 -5.29 -7.10 0.11
N VAL A 74 -5.35 -7.45 1.39
CA VAL A 74 -4.82 -8.74 1.90
C VAL A 74 -5.46 -9.91 1.17
N LYS A 75 -6.80 -9.88 1.00
CA LYS A 75 -7.51 -10.92 0.26
C LYS A 75 -7.08 -11.00 -1.20
N LEU A 76 -6.83 -9.87 -1.86
CA LEU A 76 -6.28 -9.86 -3.23
C LEU A 76 -4.90 -10.54 -3.24
N LEU A 77 -3.98 -10.11 -2.38
CA LEU A 77 -2.61 -10.61 -2.33
C LEU A 77 -2.51 -12.09 -1.92
N ASP A 78 -3.47 -12.60 -1.13
CA ASP A 78 -3.59 -14.03 -0.82
C ASP A 78 -3.99 -14.89 -2.02
N ASN A 79 -4.66 -14.31 -3.02
CA ASN A 79 -5.17 -15.03 -4.20
C ASN A 79 -4.21 -14.96 -5.40
N ILE A 80 -3.18 -14.13 -5.35
CA ILE A 80 -2.17 -14.07 -6.40
C ILE A 80 -1.25 -15.27 -6.26
N SER A 81 -1.05 -16.00 -7.36
CA SER A 81 -0.11 -17.11 -7.37
C SER A 81 1.33 -16.57 -7.42
N ASN A 82 2.16 -17.02 -6.47
CA ASN A 82 3.57 -16.64 -6.38
C ASN A 82 4.35 -16.97 -7.67
N GLU A 83 3.91 -17.96 -8.45
CA GLU A 83 4.57 -18.33 -9.72
C GLU A 83 4.49 -17.24 -10.80
N PHE A 84 3.60 -16.25 -10.63
CA PHE A 84 3.42 -15.14 -11.57
C PHE A 84 4.15 -13.87 -11.13
N ILE A 85 4.71 -13.83 -9.91
CA ILE A 85 5.38 -12.67 -9.35
C ILE A 85 6.87 -12.76 -9.73
N PRO A 86 7.42 -11.77 -10.47
CA PRO A 86 8.85 -11.69 -10.70
C PRO A 86 9.63 -11.57 -9.39
N GLU A 87 10.87 -12.07 -9.35
CA GLU A 87 11.68 -12.13 -8.13
C GLU A 87 11.86 -10.76 -7.48
N GLU A 88 12.02 -9.71 -8.30
CA GLU A 88 12.11 -8.31 -7.89
C GLU A 88 10.87 -7.79 -7.15
N TYR A 89 9.71 -8.43 -7.36
CA TYR A 89 8.43 -8.07 -6.75
C TYR A 89 8.04 -8.92 -5.56
N GLU A 90 8.78 -9.99 -5.24
CA GLU A 90 8.49 -10.81 -4.06
C GLU A 90 8.55 -9.99 -2.76
N ILE A 91 9.60 -9.20 -2.57
CA ILE A 91 9.77 -8.36 -1.36
C ILE A 91 8.75 -7.22 -1.32
N PRO A 92 8.55 -6.43 -2.40
CA PRO A 92 7.49 -5.42 -2.43
C PRO A 92 6.10 -5.99 -2.12
N ILE A 93 5.70 -7.10 -2.74
CA ILE A 93 4.37 -7.69 -2.52
C ILE A 93 4.24 -8.24 -1.10
N ALA A 94 5.27 -8.91 -0.59
CA ALA A 94 5.29 -9.38 0.79
C ALA A 94 5.20 -8.22 1.81
N THR A 95 5.89 -7.12 1.53
CA THR A 95 5.88 -5.91 2.39
C THR A 95 4.53 -5.23 2.36
N LEU A 96 3.95 -5.06 1.17
CA LEU A 96 2.62 -4.48 1.00
C LEU A 96 1.57 -5.28 1.78
N LYS A 97 1.67 -6.61 1.74
CA LYS A 97 0.81 -7.51 2.51
C LYS A 97 1.03 -7.38 4.01
N ASP A 98 2.28 -7.39 4.49
CA ASP A 98 2.60 -7.20 5.91
C ASP A 98 2.02 -5.88 6.44
N TYR A 99 2.24 -4.80 5.70
CA TYR A 99 1.75 -3.47 6.05
C TYR A 99 0.22 -3.46 6.10
N ALA A 100 -0.47 -4.04 5.12
CA ALA A 100 -1.92 -4.13 5.14
C ALA A 100 -2.45 -4.90 6.35
N ILE A 101 -1.83 -6.04 6.72
CA ILE A 101 -2.19 -6.82 7.92
C ILE A 101 -2.01 -5.98 9.19
N ARG A 102 -0.88 -5.29 9.32
CA ARG A 102 -0.56 -4.46 10.49
C ARG A 102 -1.47 -3.24 10.56
N ALA A 103 -1.82 -2.63 9.44
CA ALA A 103 -2.75 -1.52 9.37
C ALA A 103 -4.14 -1.92 9.88
N ILE A 104 -4.62 -3.12 9.53
CA ILE A 104 -5.87 -3.68 10.05
C ILE A 104 -5.79 -3.86 11.57
N HIS A 105 -4.72 -4.47 12.07
CA HIS A 105 -4.52 -4.67 13.52
C HIS A 105 -4.48 -3.34 14.30
N ASN A 106 -3.87 -2.30 13.73
CA ASN A 106 -3.76 -1.00 14.37
C ASN A 106 -5.01 -0.12 14.15
N ASN A 107 -5.99 -0.56 13.34
CA ASN A 107 -7.13 0.25 12.90
C ASN A 107 -6.70 1.59 12.28
N THR A 108 -5.75 1.51 11.35
CA THR A 108 -5.09 2.65 10.68
C THR A 108 -5.26 2.56 9.16
N GLY A 109 -4.16 2.52 8.41
CA GLY A 109 -4.11 2.38 6.96
C GLY A 109 -2.68 2.43 6.43
N ILE A 110 -2.57 2.29 5.13
CA ILE A 110 -1.32 2.40 4.37
C ILE A 110 -1.46 3.45 3.28
N SER A 111 -0.36 4.02 2.83
CA SER A 111 -0.30 4.74 1.56
C SER A 111 0.51 3.95 0.55
N ILE A 112 0.11 4.10 -0.71
CA ILE A 112 0.83 3.62 -1.87
C ILE A 112 1.11 4.84 -2.74
N GLU A 113 2.39 5.03 -3.06
CA GLU A 113 2.87 6.03 -4.01
C GLU A 113 3.58 5.29 -5.14
N LEU A 114 3.14 5.49 -6.38
CA LEU A 114 3.72 4.84 -7.56
C LEU A 114 4.82 5.72 -8.15
#